data_AF-A0A349HKS1-F1
#
_entry.id   AF-A0A349HKS1-F1
#
_cell.length_a   1.000
_cell.length_b   1.000
_cell.length_c   1.000
_cell.angle_alpha   90.00
_cell.angle_beta   90.00
_cell.angle_gamma   90.00
#
_symmetry.space_group_name_H-M   'P 1'
#
loop_
_entity.id
_entity.type
_entity.pdbx_description
1 polymer ?
#
loop_
_entity_poly.entity_id
_entity_poly.type
_entity_poly.pdbx_seq_one_letter_code
_entity_poly.pdbx_strand_id
1 'polypeptide(L)'
;RVKRKIRKKEYAVTFDRAFESVIADCARKFRPGQAGTWILPEMIEAYVKLHKLGFVHSVEVWNQNNDLVGGLYGLSIGRVFSGESMFFLEPDTSKVGFSYLVQWLKNREFHFVDCQQPTDHLKSLGAEEVSREHFLQMLDEALEFPALRGTWEFMDGEYEMITEALS
;
A
#
# COMPACT_ATOMS: atom_id res chain seq x y z
N ARG A 1 18.81 -3.94 -1.74
CA ARG A 1 18.80 -3.08 -0.52
C ARG A 1 17.62 -3.40 0.40
N VAL A 2 16.39 -3.40 -0.12
CA VAL A 2 15.15 -3.76 0.62
C VAL A 2 15.21 -5.15 1.26
N LYS A 3 15.48 -6.22 0.49
CA LYS A 3 15.63 -7.60 1.04
C LYS A 3 16.57 -7.68 2.26
N ARG A 4 17.70 -6.97 2.21
CA ARG A 4 18.65 -6.90 3.33
C ARG A 4 18.04 -6.25 4.57
N LYS A 5 17.24 -5.18 4.42
CA LYS A 5 16.56 -4.50 5.53
C LYS A 5 15.49 -5.40 6.15
N ILE A 6 14.73 -6.11 5.32
CA ILE A 6 13.72 -7.10 5.73
C ILE A 6 14.37 -8.25 6.50
N ARG A 7 15.42 -8.86 5.93
CA ARG A 7 16.17 -9.96 6.58
C ARG A 7 16.76 -9.58 7.93
N LYS A 8 17.17 -8.32 8.09
CA LYS A 8 17.69 -7.77 9.35
C LYS A 8 16.59 -7.41 10.36
N LYS A 9 15.31 -7.52 9.98
CA LYS A 9 14.14 -7.13 10.78
C LYS A 9 14.26 -5.70 11.31
N GLU A 10 14.78 -4.79 10.46
CA GLU A 10 14.99 -3.38 10.82
C GLU A 10 13.67 -2.64 11.10
N TYR A 11 12.55 -3.13 10.54
CA TYR A 11 11.23 -2.51 10.63
C TYR A 11 10.15 -3.53 10.96
N ALA A 12 9.08 -3.07 11.59
CA ALA A 12 7.82 -3.79 11.71
C ALA A 12 6.81 -3.27 10.69
N VAL A 13 5.96 -4.14 10.14
CA VAL A 13 4.87 -3.75 9.24
C VAL A 13 3.53 -4.08 9.88
N THR A 14 2.56 -3.18 9.81
CA THR A 14 1.16 -3.42 10.19
C THR A 14 0.21 -3.01 9.08
N PHE A 15 -1.05 -3.43 9.21
CA PHE A 15 -2.15 -2.95 8.40
C PHE A 15 -3.17 -2.23 9.28
N ASP A 16 -3.85 -1.24 8.71
CA ASP A 16 -5.02 -0.56 9.26
C ASP A 16 -4.89 -0.03 10.71
N ARG A 17 -3.66 0.13 11.21
CA ARG A 17 -3.41 0.54 12.60
C ARG A 17 -3.33 2.05 12.77
N ALA A 18 -2.90 2.77 11.74
CA ALA A 18 -2.67 4.22 11.83
C ALA A 18 -3.03 4.95 10.52
N PHE A 19 -4.16 4.59 9.90
CA PHE A 19 -4.61 5.15 8.63
C PHE A 19 -4.58 6.69 8.59
N GLU A 20 -5.10 7.35 9.62
CA GLU A 20 -5.15 8.82 9.71
C GLU A 20 -3.73 9.45 9.67
N SER A 21 -2.74 8.80 10.30
CA SER A 21 -1.34 9.24 10.23
C SER A 21 -0.74 9.00 8.85
N VAL A 22 -1.01 7.83 8.25
CA VAL A 22 -0.52 7.47 6.91
C VAL A 22 -1.00 8.47 5.86
N ILE A 23 -2.29 8.78 5.81
CA ILE A 23 -2.83 9.72 4.82
C ILE A 23 -2.32 11.16 5.07
N ALA A 24 -2.14 11.56 6.33
CA ALA A 24 -1.56 12.86 6.67
C ALA A 24 -0.09 12.99 6.23
N ASP A 25 0.70 11.92 6.38
CA ASP A 25 2.08 11.89 5.89
C ASP A 25 2.16 11.87 4.36
N CYS A 26 1.27 11.13 3.69
CA CYS A 26 1.12 11.19 2.24
C CYS A 26 0.76 12.59 1.75
N ALA A 27 -0.11 13.31 2.46
CA ALA A 27 -0.48 14.69 2.13
C ALA A 27 0.69 15.67 2.25
N ARG A 28 1.59 15.45 3.22
CA ARG A 28 2.78 16.32 3.43
C ARG A 28 3.93 16.04 2.47
N LYS A 29 3.92 14.93 1.74
CA LYS A 29 5.04 14.54 0.89
C LYS A 29 5.11 15.42 -0.37
N PHE A 30 6.09 16.31 -0.41
CA PHE A 30 6.43 17.06 -1.62
C PHE A 30 6.90 16.13 -2.74
N ARG A 31 6.35 16.32 -3.96
CA ARG A 31 6.78 15.62 -5.17
C ARG A 31 7.24 16.67 -6.20
N PRO A 32 8.46 16.55 -6.76
CA PRO A 32 8.95 17.50 -7.76
C PRO A 32 7.99 17.61 -8.95
N GLY A 33 7.63 18.84 -9.33
CA GLY A 33 6.69 19.10 -10.42
C GLY A 33 5.21 19.13 -10.03
N GLN A 34 4.86 18.84 -8.76
CA GLN A 34 3.52 19.08 -8.24
C GLN A 34 3.42 20.46 -7.57
N ALA A 35 2.41 21.24 -7.95
CA ALA A 35 2.08 22.53 -7.31
C ALA A 35 1.44 22.38 -5.92
N GLY A 36 1.23 21.14 -5.45
CA GLY A 36 0.61 20.77 -4.19
C GLY A 36 0.18 19.30 -4.22
N THR A 37 -0.28 18.79 -3.07
CA THR A 37 -0.93 17.47 -3.00
C THR A 37 -2.41 17.60 -3.38
N TRP A 38 -2.98 16.57 -4.01
CA TRP A 38 -4.42 16.45 -4.19
C TRP A 38 -5.13 16.00 -2.91
N ILE A 39 -4.36 15.55 -1.90
CA ILE A 39 -4.84 15.07 -0.60
C ILE A 39 -5.12 16.28 0.30
N LEU A 40 -6.16 17.04 -0.09
CA LEU A 40 -6.69 18.18 0.66
C LEU A 40 -7.48 17.70 1.90
N PRO A 41 -7.78 18.59 2.88
CA PRO A 41 -8.50 18.20 4.10
C PRO A 41 -9.80 17.43 3.83
N GLU A 42 -10.58 17.84 2.83
CA GLU A 42 -11.84 17.19 2.45
C GLU A 42 -11.62 15.76 1.92
N MET A 43 -10.51 15.55 1.21
CA MET A 43 -10.10 14.22 0.74
C MET A 43 -9.68 13.35 1.92
N ILE A 44 -8.92 13.89 2.88
CA ILE A 44 -8.55 13.16 4.10
C ILE A 44 -9.81 12.69 4.81
N GLU A 45 -10.78 13.58 5.04
CA GLU A 45 -12.04 13.22 5.69
C GLU A 45 -12.81 12.12 4.94
N ALA A 46 -12.90 12.23 3.61
CA ALA A 46 -13.59 11.24 2.77
C ALA A 46 -12.92 9.86 2.89
N TYR A 47 -11.60 9.81 2.79
CA TYR A 47 -10.84 8.57 2.88
C TYR A 47 -10.86 7.97 4.29
N VAL A 48 -10.85 8.78 5.35
CA VAL A 48 -11.01 8.29 6.73
C VAL A 48 -12.40 7.69 6.94
N LYS A 49 -13.45 8.28 6.35
CA LYS A 49 -14.80 7.69 6.36
C LYS A 49 -14.81 6.35 5.61
N LEU A 50 -14.20 6.28 4.43
CA LEU A 50 -14.11 5.04 3.65
C LEU A 50 -13.28 3.95 4.35
N HIS A 51 -12.22 4.31 5.06
CA HIS A 51 -11.45 3.40 5.89
C HIS A 51 -12.30 2.82 7.03
N LYS A 52 -13.08 3.66 7.72
CA LYS A 52 -14.04 3.21 8.76
C LYS A 52 -15.15 2.31 8.20
N LEU A 53 -15.50 2.48 6.93
CA LEU A 53 -16.42 1.60 6.20
C LEU A 53 -15.75 0.31 5.68
N GLY A 54 -14.44 0.16 5.87
CA GLY A 54 -13.66 -1.00 5.51
C GLY A 54 -13.32 -1.10 4.02
N PHE A 55 -13.27 0.02 3.28
CA PHE A 55 -12.89 0.02 1.85
C PHE A 55 -11.46 0.44 1.59
N VAL A 56 -10.94 1.32 2.44
CA VAL A 56 -9.60 1.88 2.33
C VAL A 56 -8.73 1.20 3.37
N HIS A 57 -7.53 0.82 2.96
CA HIS A 57 -6.58 0.14 3.84
C HIS A 57 -5.21 0.83 3.80
N SER A 58 -4.55 0.86 4.95
CA SER A 58 -3.17 1.35 5.10
C SER A 58 -2.20 0.22 5.39
N VAL A 59 -0.96 0.48 5.01
CA VAL A 59 0.22 -0.28 5.43
C VAL A 59 1.13 0.68 6.16
N GLU A 60 1.49 0.34 7.39
CA GLU A 60 2.39 1.14 8.21
C GLU A 60 3.74 0.44 8.34
N VAL A 61 4.82 1.22 8.29
CA VAL A 61 6.18 0.74 8.53
C VAL A 61 6.75 1.47 9.73
N TRP A 62 7.06 0.71 10.78
CA TRP A 62 7.52 1.21 12.07
C TRP A 62 9.00 0.91 12.27
N ASN A 63 9.77 1.86 12.79
CA ASN A 63 11.15 1.61 13.22
C ASN A 63 11.19 0.95 14.61
N GLN A 64 12.38 0.64 15.10
CA GLN A 64 12.59 0.00 16.41
C GLN A 64 12.14 0.87 17.61
N ASN A 65 11.97 2.17 17.41
CA ASN A 65 11.48 3.10 18.42
C ASN A 65 9.93 3.21 18.41
N ASN A 66 9.25 2.44 17.56
CA ASN A 66 7.82 2.54 17.27
C ASN A 66 7.40 3.86 16.60
N ASP A 67 8.30 4.53 15.88
CA ASP A 67 7.94 5.67 15.04
C ASP A 67 7.41 5.18 13.69
N LEU A 68 6.35 5.82 13.19
CA LEU A 68 5.86 5.62 11.83
C LEU A 68 6.84 6.27 10.83
N VAL A 69 7.57 5.46 10.08
CA VAL A 69 8.68 5.93 9.21
C VAL A 69 8.44 5.67 7.72
N GLY A 70 7.29 5.12 7.38
CA GLY A 70 6.83 4.95 6.01
C GLY A 70 5.48 4.27 5.98
N GLY A 71 4.87 4.29 4.81
CA GLY A 71 3.57 3.65 4.63
C GLY A 71 2.96 3.98 3.29
N LEU A 72 1.81 3.38 3.05
CA LEU A 72 1.00 3.60 1.86
C LEU A 72 -0.46 3.32 2.20
N TYR A 73 -1.37 3.82 1.37
CA TYR A 73 -2.77 3.43 1.43
C TYR A 73 -3.38 3.25 0.06
N GLY A 74 -4.50 2.53 0.02
CA GLY A 74 -5.25 2.26 -1.19
C GLY A 74 -6.63 1.68 -0.91
N LEU A 75 -7.39 1.40 -1.97
CA LEU A 75 -8.73 0.82 -1.88
C LEU A 75 -8.72 -0.66 -2.24
N SER A 76 -9.48 -1.46 -1.49
CA SER A 76 -9.89 -2.79 -1.95
C SER A 76 -11.19 -2.68 -2.74
N ILE A 77 -11.11 -3.03 -4.03
CA ILE A 77 -12.28 -3.07 -4.93
C ILE A 77 -12.23 -4.40 -5.68
N GLY A 78 -13.11 -5.32 -5.31
CA GLY A 78 -13.00 -6.72 -5.73
C GLY A 78 -11.65 -7.32 -5.34
N ARG A 79 -11.01 -8.03 -6.27
CA ARG A 79 -9.64 -8.56 -6.14
C ARG A 79 -8.57 -7.62 -6.71
N VAL A 80 -8.83 -6.31 -6.72
CA VAL A 80 -7.85 -5.28 -7.07
C VAL A 80 -7.59 -4.36 -5.89
N PHE A 81 -6.31 -4.02 -5.71
CA PHE A 81 -5.90 -2.97 -4.80
C PHE A 81 -5.53 -1.71 -5.60
N SER A 82 -6.33 -0.65 -5.49
CA SER A 82 -6.01 0.66 -6.08
C SER A 82 -5.07 1.41 -5.15
N GLY A 83 -3.79 1.48 -5.50
CA GLY A 83 -2.79 2.20 -4.72
C GLY A 83 -2.91 3.71 -4.91
N GLU A 84 -3.26 4.43 -3.84
CA GLU A 84 -3.50 5.88 -3.92
C GLU A 84 -2.22 6.70 -3.69
N SER A 85 -1.52 6.40 -2.59
CA SER A 85 -0.32 7.15 -2.25
C SER A 85 0.55 6.39 -1.26
N MET A 86 1.82 6.80 -1.22
CA MET A 86 2.82 6.28 -0.29
C MET A 86 3.76 7.40 0.16
N PHE A 87 4.39 7.20 1.31
CA PHE A 87 5.40 8.07 1.86
C PHE A 87 6.54 7.26 2.51
N PHE A 88 7.67 7.93 2.70
CA PHE A 88 8.77 7.43 3.49
C PHE A 88 9.44 8.61 4.20
N LEU A 89 9.84 8.37 5.45
CA LEU A 89 10.68 9.26 6.27
C LEU A 89 12.10 8.68 6.43
N GLU A 90 12.22 7.34 6.37
CA GLU A 90 13.51 6.66 6.27
C GLU A 90 13.71 6.01 4.89
N PRO A 91 14.96 5.83 4.41
CA PRO A 91 15.21 5.26 3.10
C PRO A 91 14.62 3.86 2.90
N ASP A 92 13.94 3.68 1.76
CA ASP A 92 13.30 2.44 1.31
C ASP A 92 12.10 1.93 2.14
N THR A 93 11.61 2.65 3.16
CA THR A 93 10.50 2.15 3.99
C THR A 93 9.19 2.01 3.22
N SER A 94 8.88 2.90 2.26
CA SER A 94 7.73 2.72 1.37
C SER A 94 7.83 1.42 0.56
N LYS A 95 9.03 1.03 0.14
CA LYS A 95 9.28 -0.22 -0.61
C LYS A 95 9.18 -1.45 0.29
N VAL A 96 9.59 -1.33 1.56
CA VAL A 96 9.38 -2.39 2.56
C VAL A 96 7.89 -2.64 2.72
N GLY A 97 7.10 -1.60 3.04
CA GLY A 97 5.64 -1.72 3.18
C GLY A 97 4.98 -2.29 1.93
N PHE A 98 5.34 -1.79 0.74
CA PHE A 98 4.81 -2.31 -0.52
C PHE A 98 5.16 -3.79 -0.77
N SER A 99 6.35 -4.24 -0.36
CA SER A 99 6.74 -5.65 -0.51
C SER A 99 5.87 -6.58 0.35
N TYR A 100 5.58 -6.17 1.59
CA TYR A 100 4.67 -6.91 2.48
C TYR A 100 3.24 -6.92 1.94
N LEU A 101 2.75 -5.76 1.48
CA LEU A 101 1.44 -5.66 0.84
C LEU A 101 1.30 -6.64 -0.32
N VAL A 102 2.23 -6.65 -1.27
CA VAL A 102 2.15 -7.51 -2.45
C VAL A 102 2.09 -8.99 -2.06
N GLN A 103 2.88 -9.43 -1.08
CA GLN A 103 2.81 -10.82 -0.63
C GLN A 103 1.50 -11.14 0.11
N TRP A 104 1.03 -10.22 0.96
CA TRP A 104 -0.23 -10.37 1.67
C TRP A 104 -1.44 -10.42 0.73
N LEU A 105 -1.43 -9.60 -0.33
CA LEU A 105 -2.44 -9.58 -1.39
C LEU A 105 -2.43 -10.86 -2.22
N LYS A 106 -1.24 -11.39 -2.56
CA LYS A 106 -1.10 -12.70 -3.25
C LYS A 106 -1.69 -13.85 -2.44
N ASN A 107 -1.44 -13.88 -1.13
CA ASN A 107 -2.04 -14.90 -0.24
C ASN A 107 -3.57 -14.82 -0.19
N ARG A 108 -4.15 -13.70 -0.63
CA ARG A 108 -5.60 -13.45 -0.72
C ARG A 108 -6.09 -13.37 -2.16
N GLU A 109 -5.33 -13.92 -3.11
CA GLU A 109 -5.74 -14.06 -4.51
C GLU A 109 -6.15 -12.74 -5.16
N PHE A 110 -5.54 -11.62 -4.75
CA PHE A 110 -5.67 -10.37 -5.51
C PHE A 110 -4.99 -10.53 -6.87
N HIS A 111 -5.66 -10.03 -7.91
CA HIS A 111 -5.20 -10.18 -9.28
C HIS A 111 -4.04 -9.21 -9.57
N PHE A 112 -4.19 -7.94 -9.17
CA PHE A 112 -3.17 -6.92 -9.40
C PHE A 112 -3.30 -5.71 -8.45
N VAL A 113 -2.24 -4.91 -8.41
CA VAL A 113 -2.21 -3.59 -7.78
C VAL A 113 -2.27 -2.54 -8.89
N ASP A 114 -3.33 -1.74 -8.92
CA ASP A 114 -3.39 -0.58 -9.79
C ASP A 114 -2.50 0.52 -9.20
N CYS A 115 -1.53 0.98 -10.01
CA CYS A 115 -0.57 2.01 -9.64
C CYS A 115 -0.84 3.35 -10.35
N GLN A 116 -1.96 3.44 -11.08
CA GLN A 116 -2.44 4.62 -11.80
C GLN A 116 -1.44 5.15 -12.84
N GLN A 117 -0.58 6.09 -12.45
CA GLN A 117 0.37 6.75 -13.35
C GLN A 117 1.73 6.06 -13.29
N PRO A 118 2.34 5.72 -14.44
CA PRO A 118 3.65 5.12 -14.46
C PRO A 118 4.69 6.12 -13.93
N THR A 119 5.52 5.65 -13.00
CA THR A 119 6.70 6.38 -12.52
C THR A 119 7.90 5.46 -12.50
N ASP A 120 9.11 6.00 -12.66
CA ASP A 120 10.35 5.22 -12.57
C ASP A 120 10.47 4.49 -11.22
N HIS A 121 9.91 5.09 -10.16
CA HIS A 121 9.84 4.46 -8.85
C HIS A 121 9.02 3.16 -8.90
N LEU A 122 7.82 3.20 -9.46
CA LEU A 122 6.93 2.05 -9.59
C LEU A 122 7.51 0.98 -10.54
N LYS A 123 8.10 1.40 -11.66
CA LYS A 123 8.81 0.49 -12.58
C LYS A 123 9.95 -0.25 -11.88
N SER A 124 10.69 0.43 -11.00
CA SER A 124 11.75 -0.21 -10.20
C SER A 124 11.23 -1.26 -9.19
N LEU A 125 9.92 -1.24 -8.90
CA LEU A 125 9.22 -2.20 -8.05
C LEU A 125 8.55 -3.34 -8.84
N GLY A 126 8.69 -3.34 -10.18
CA GLY A 126 8.10 -4.35 -11.06
C GLY A 126 6.74 -3.96 -11.65
N ALA A 127 6.35 -2.68 -11.59
CA ALA A 127 5.14 -2.22 -12.28
C ALA A 127 5.34 -2.27 -13.80
N GLU A 128 4.33 -2.76 -14.51
CA GLU A 128 4.28 -2.84 -15.97
C GLU A 128 3.15 -1.94 -16.49
N GLU A 129 3.39 -1.31 -17.64
CA GLU A 129 2.36 -0.55 -18.34
C GLU A 129 1.57 -1.50 -19.25
N VAL A 130 0.24 -1.48 -19.12
CA VAL A 130 -0.67 -2.24 -19.99
C VAL A 130 -1.53 -1.27 -20.80
N SER A 131 -2.09 -1.74 -21.92
CA SER A 131 -3.06 -0.94 -22.67
C SER A 131 -4.31 -0.70 -21.81
N ARG A 132 -5.01 0.40 -22.06
CA ARG A 132 -6.28 0.69 -21.37
C ARG A 132 -7.31 -0.44 -21.54
N GLU A 133 -7.38 -1.02 -22.74
CA GLU A 133 -8.29 -2.14 -23.03
C GLU A 133 -7.95 -3.37 -22.16
N HIS A 134 -6.68 -3.73 -22.09
CA HIS A 134 -6.22 -4.84 -21.25
C HIS A 134 -6.49 -4.54 -19.76
N PHE A 135 -6.20 -3.32 -19.29
CA PHE A 135 -6.51 -2.90 -17.91
C PHE A 135 -8.00 -3.08 -17.58
N LEU A 136 -8.90 -2.64 -18.47
CA LEU A 136 -10.33 -2.74 -18.25
C LEU A 136 -10.80 -4.20 -18.21
N GLN A 137 -10.25 -5.08 -19.05
CA GLN A 137 -10.53 -6.52 -19.02
C GLN A 137 -10.11 -7.14 -17.68
N MET A 138 -8.87 -6.88 -17.24
CA MET A 138 -8.38 -7.34 -15.93
C MET A 138 -9.23 -6.81 -14.77
N LEU A 139 -9.64 -5.54 -14.85
CA LEU A 139 -10.47 -4.90 -13.84
C LEU A 139 -11.85 -5.58 -13.77
N ASP A 140 -12.51 -5.78 -14.91
CA ASP A 140 -13.83 -6.43 -14.96
C ASP A 140 -13.76 -7.84 -14.33
N GLU A 141 -12.75 -8.64 -14.66
CA GLU A 141 -12.52 -9.96 -14.05
C GLU A 141 -12.32 -9.87 -12.52
N ALA A 142 -11.55 -8.91 -12.04
CA ALA A 142 -11.32 -8.75 -10.61
C ALA A 142 -12.54 -8.25 -9.83
N LEU A 143 -13.44 -7.52 -10.50
CA LEU A 143 -14.68 -7.00 -9.93
C LEU A 143 -15.79 -8.06 -9.83
N GLU A 144 -15.63 -9.23 -10.45
CA GLU A 144 -16.53 -10.38 -10.23
C GLU A 144 -16.45 -10.94 -8.81
N PHE A 145 -15.38 -10.61 -8.08
CA PHE A 145 -15.15 -11.03 -6.70
C PHE A 145 -15.56 -9.93 -5.71
N PRO A 146 -15.99 -10.27 -4.49
CA PRO A 146 -16.27 -9.28 -3.47
C PRO A 146 -14.99 -8.56 -3.01
N ALA A 147 -15.09 -7.25 -2.76
CA ALA A 147 -14.03 -6.50 -2.12
C ALA A 147 -13.72 -7.08 -0.74
N LEU A 148 -12.44 -7.16 -0.38
CA LEU A 148 -12.03 -7.62 0.95
C LEU A 148 -12.17 -6.47 1.95
N ARG A 149 -13.36 -6.36 2.53
CA ARG A 149 -13.71 -5.30 3.47
C ARG A 149 -13.36 -5.63 4.91
N GLY A 150 -13.34 -4.60 5.75
CA GLY A 150 -13.17 -4.69 7.20
C GLY A 150 -11.83 -4.12 7.63
N THR A 151 -11.32 -4.59 8.76
CA THR A 151 -9.96 -4.26 9.21
C THR A 151 -9.01 -5.34 8.70
N TRP A 152 -7.93 -4.93 8.05
CA TRP A 152 -6.86 -5.82 7.63
C TRP A 152 -5.85 -6.02 8.75
N GLU A 153 -5.45 -7.25 8.94
CA GLU A 153 -4.39 -7.65 9.86
C GLU A 153 -3.67 -8.88 9.32
N PHE A 154 -2.49 -9.17 9.90
CA PHE A 154 -1.82 -10.44 9.66
C PHE A 154 -2.52 -11.52 10.47
N MET A 155 -2.77 -12.68 9.86
CA MET A 155 -3.16 -13.87 10.60
C MET A 155 -1.98 -14.38 11.45
N ASP A 156 -2.26 -15.22 12.45
CA ASP A 156 -1.24 -15.83 13.29
C ASP A 156 -0.14 -16.51 12.45
N GLY A 157 1.11 -16.07 12.62
CA GLY A 157 2.28 -16.56 11.89
C GLY A 157 2.42 -16.09 10.44
N GLU A 158 1.45 -15.34 9.90
CA GLU A 158 1.50 -14.83 8.53
C GLU A 158 2.60 -13.79 8.35
N TYR A 159 2.82 -12.94 9.36
CA TYR A 159 3.88 -11.94 9.32
C TYR A 159 5.26 -12.57 9.16
N GLU A 160 5.56 -13.60 9.95
CA GLU A 160 6.81 -14.36 9.90
C GLU A 160 6.97 -15.06 8.56
N MET A 161 5.91 -15.72 8.07
CA MET A 161 5.92 -16.40 6.78
C MET A 161 6.24 -15.45 5.62
N ILE A 162 5.59 -14.28 5.58
CA ILE A 162 5.86 -13.25 4.57
C ILE A 162 7.28 -12.70 4.73
N THR A 163 7.73 -12.46 5.97
CA THR A 163 9.10 -11.98 6.24
C THR A 163 10.14 -12.95 5.67
N GLU A 164 9.94 -14.25 5.86
CA GLU A 164 10.82 -15.30 5.34
C GLU A 164 10.80 -15.34 3.81
N ALA A 165 9.63 -15.26 3.17
CA ALA A 165 9.50 -15.24 1.71
C ALA A 165 10.15 -14.01 1.06
N LEU A 166 10.23 -12.89 1.77
CA LEU A 166 10.81 -11.62 1.28
C LEU A 166 12.32 -11.47 1.55
N SER A 167 12.89 -12.29 2.45
CA SER A 167 14.28 -12.20 2.91
C SER A 167 15.29 -12.82 1.93
#